data_AF-A0A1G1ZUQ2-F1
#
_entry.id   AF-A0A1G1ZUQ2-F1
#
_cell.length_a   1.000
_cell.length_b   1.000
_cell.length_c   1.000
_cell.angle_alpha   90.00
_cell.angle_beta   90.00
_cell.angle_gamma   90.00
#
_symmetry.space_group_name_H-M   'P 1'
#
loop_
_entity.id
_entity.type
_entity.pdbx_description
1 polymer ?
#
loop_
_entity_poly.entity_id
_entity_poly.type
_entity_poly.pdbx_seq_one_letter_code
_entity_poly.pdbx_strand_id
1 'polypeptide(L)'
;MQLKPKALGLTIGLLSGAWWLVMMATSLTTGFGTRTLSTFGSYHPWFSYSWGGALWMAVLHLIVGFVSGWIFASLYNKLAE
;
A
#
# COMPACT_ATOMS: atom_id res chain seq x y z
N MET A 1 12.86 -13.68 -18.25
CA MET A 1 13.52 -12.53 -17.58
C MET A 1 13.51 -12.81 -16.09
N GLN A 2 14.55 -12.49 -15.33
CA GLN A 2 14.59 -12.72 -13.88
C GLN A 2 14.28 -11.41 -13.14
N LEU A 3 13.19 -11.37 -12.38
CA LEU A 3 12.82 -10.24 -11.54
C LEU A 3 13.73 -10.18 -10.31
N LYS A 4 14.01 -8.98 -9.79
CA LYS A 4 14.74 -8.77 -8.53
C LYS A 4 13.73 -8.67 -7.37
N PRO A 5 13.52 -9.72 -6.54
CA PRO A 5 12.36 -9.75 -5.65
C PRO A 5 12.33 -8.65 -4.60
N LYS A 6 13.50 -8.34 -3.99
CA LYS A 6 13.61 -7.25 -3.00
C LYS A 6 13.34 -5.89 -3.63
N ALA A 7 13.82 -5.65 -4.85
CA ALA A 7 13.63 -4.38 -5.53
C ALA A 7 12.16 -4.19 -5.94
N LEU A 8 11.51 -5.25 -6.44
CA LEU A 8 10.09 -5.19 -6.79
C LEU A 8 9.22 -4.99 -5.54
N GLY A 9 9.48 -5.77 -4.48
CA GLY A 9 8.81 -5.59 -3.19
C GLY A 9 8.92 -4.15 -2.69
N LEU A 10 10.14 -3.62 -2.59
CA LEU A 10 10.35 -2.25 -2.09
C LEU A 10 9.63 -1.21 -2.96
N THR A 11 9.67 -1.37 -4.28
CA THR A 11 8.97 -0.47 -5.20
C THR A 11 7.46 -0.50 -4.97
N ILE A 12 6.86 -1.69 -4.89
CA ILE A 12 5.41 -1.84 -4.67
C ILE A 12 5.01 -1.28 -3.31
N GLY A 13 5.75 -1.61 -2.25
CA GLY A 13 5.50 -1.10 -0.90
C GLY A 13 5.59 0.44 -0.82
N LEU A 14 6.62 1.04 -1.41
CA LEU A 14 6.75 2.50 -1.40
C LEU A 14 5.61 3.17 -2.16
N LEU A 15 5.24 2.66 -3.34
CA LEU A 15 4.16 3.24 -4.14
C LEU A 15 2.79 3.08 -3.46
N SER A 16 2.49 1.90 -2.90
CA SER A 16 1.21 1.66 -2.21
C SER A 16 1.09 2.47 -0.92
N GLY A 17 2.16 2.54 -0.12
CA GLY A 17 2.20 3.34 1.10
C GLY A 17 2.09 4.84 0.83
N ALA A 18 2.85 5.34 -0.15
CA ALA A 18 2.79 6.75 -0.55
C ALA A 18 1.43 7.13 -1.12
N TRP A 19 0.81 6.25 -1.93
CA TRP A 19 -0.54 6.45 -2.44
C TRP A 19 -1.56 6.67 -1.32
N TRP A 20 -1.58 5.80 -0.31
CA TRP A 20 -2.48 5.93 0.83
C TRP A 20 -2.26 7.24 1.60
N LEU A 21 -0.99 7.59 1.83
CA LEU A 21 -0.65 8.83 2.53
C LEU A 21 -1.15 10.05 1.77
N VAL A 22 -0.85 10.15 0.46
CA VAL A 22 -1.24 11.28 -0.38
C VAL A 22 -2.76 11.37 -0.53
N MET A 23 -3.43 10.25 -0.78
CA MET A 23 -4.88 10.24 -0.96
C MET A 23 -5.62 10.59 0.33
N MET A 24 -5.22 10.02 1.48
CA MET A 24 -5.82 10.39 2.75
C MET A 24 -5.51 11.84 3.13
N ALA A 25 -4.28 12.32 2.92
CA ALA A 25 -3.93 13.73 3.19
C ALA A 25 -4.78 14.70 2.34
N THR A 26 -4.95 14.40 1.05
CA THR A 26 -5.81 15.18 0.15
C THR A 26 -7.26 15.14 0.63
N SER A 27 -7.76 13.97 1.00
CA SER A 27 -9.14 13.79 1.45
C SER A 27 -9.42 14.46 2.79
N LEU A 28 -8.49 14.40 3.74
CA LEU A 28 -8.60 15.04 5.06
C LEU A 28 -8.58 16.57 4.97
N THR A 29 -7.90 17.13 3.97
CA THR A 29 -7.82 18.60 3.76
C THR A 29 -8.93 19.15 2.88
N THR A 30 -9.45 18.38 1.93
CA THR A 30 -10.40 18.86 0.90
C THR A 30 -11.78 18.21 0.98
N GLY A 31 -11.93 17.10 1.69
CA GLY A 31 -13.13 16.26 1.66
C GLY A 31 -13.27 15.38 0.41
N PHE A 32 -12.30 15.44 -0.52
CA PHE A 32 -12.36 14.67 -1.77
C PHE A 32 -12.31 13.17 -1.52
N GLY A 33 -13.31 12.41 -1.98
CA GLY A 33 -13.27 10.95 -1.91
C GLY A 33 -13.41 10.35 -0.51
N THR A 34 -13.88 11.11 0.48
CA THR A 34 -14.03 10.66 1.89
C THR A 34 -14.76 9.33 2.02
N ARG A 35 -15.89 9.15 1.30
CA ARG A 35 -16.65 7.90 1.33
C ARG A 35 -15.84 6.73 0.77
N THR A 36 -15.19 6.93 -0.36
CA THR A 36 -14.33 5.93 -1.00
C THR A 36 -13.20 5.50 -0.07
N LEU A 37 -12.44 6.45 0.48
CA LEU A 37 -11.31 6.13 1.36
C LEU A 37 -11.77 5.54 2.70
N SER A 38 -12.89 5.98 3.24
CA SER A 38 -13.46 5.37 4.46
C SER A 38 -13.93 3.94 4.21
N THR A 39 -14.59 3.67 3.07
CA THR A 39 -15.03 2.32 2.69
C THR A 39 -13.85 1.40 2.48
N PHE A 40 -12.88 1.77 1.64
CA PHE A 40 -11.69 0.92 1.42
C PHE A 40 -10.81 0.80 2.65
N GLY A 41 -10.69 1.88 3.43
CA GLY A 41 -9.96 1.88 4.68
C GLY A 41 -10.54 0.90 5.68
N SER A 42 -11.86 0.75 5.75
CA SER A 42 -12.54 -0.16 6.70
C SER A 42 -12.18 -1.64 6.54
N TYR A 43 -11.61 -2.05 5.41
CA TYR A 43 -11.10 -3.41 5.21
C TYR A 43 -9.73 -3.65 5.88
N HIS A 44 -9.13 -2.62 6.46
CA HIS A 44 -7.81 -2.70 7.07
C HIS A 44 -7.92 -2.70 8.60
N PRO A 45 -7.10 -3.50 9.28
CA PRO A 45 -7.12 -3.57 10.73
C PRO A 45 -6.73 -2.21 11.32
N TRP A 46 -7.45 -1.79 12.37
CA TRP A 46 -7.24 -0.54 13.11
C TRP A 46 -7.32 0.73 12.24
N PHE A 47 -8.03 0.68 11.12
CA PHE A 47 -8.27 1.87 10.31
C PHE A 47 -9.05 2.94 11.08
N SER A 48 -8.63 4.19 10.91
CA SER A 48 -9.33 5.38 11.37
C SER A 48 -9.24 6.44 10.27
N TYR A 49 -10.34 7.14 9.99
CA TYR A 49 -10.31 8.26 9.07
C TYR A 49 -9.78 9.51 9.79
N SER A 50 -8.46 9.58 9.96
CA SER A 50 -7.74 10.64 10.66
C SER A 50 -6.29 10.74 10.15
N TRP A 51 -5.55 11.78 10.52
CA TRP A 51 -4.13 11.90 10.20
C TRP A 51 -3.28 10.75 10.78
N GLY A 52 -3.61 10.29 12.00
CA GLY A 52 -2.98 9.10 12.58
C GLY A 52 -3.27 7.83 11.79
N GLY A 53 -4.52 7.68 11.34
CA GLY A 53 -4.90 6.59 10.45
C GLY A 53 -4.21 6.65 9.08
N ALA A 54 -3.97 7.84 8.53
CA ALA A 54 -3.22 8.01 7.28
C ALA A 54 -1.77 7.48 7.39
N LEU A 55 -1.09 7.79 8.48
CA LEU A 55 0.25 7.26 8.76
C LEU A 55 0.22 5.74 8.96
N TRP A 56 -0.75 5.25 9.73
CA TRP A 56 -0.93 3.81 9.93
C TRP A 56 -1.14 3.06 8.61
N MET A 57 -2.02 3.57 7.75
CA MET A 57 -2.31 2.99 6.45
C MET A 57 -1.09 2.99 5.53
N ALA A 58 -0.30 4.07 5.54
CA ALA A 58 0.94 4.16 4.77
C ALA A 58 1.96 3.09 5.20
N VAL A 59 2.16 2.90 6.50
CA VAL A 59 3.07 1.87 7.04
C VAL A 59 2.56 0.47 6.72
N LEU A 60 1.27 0.22 6.95
CA LEU A 60 0.65 -1.07 6.66
C LEU A 60 0.81 -1.44 5.18
N HIS A 61 0.56 -0.50 4.27
CA HIS A 61 0.68 -0.74 2.83
C HIS A 61 2.12 -0.83 2.35
N LEU A 62 3.07 -0.17 3.02
CA LEU A 62 4.50 -0.36 2.77
C LEU A 62 4.90 -1.82 3.05
N ILE A 63 4.50 -2.35 4.21
CA ILE A 63 4.84 -3.73 4.61
C ILE A 63 4.14 -4.73 3.69
N VAL A 64 2.82 -4.61 3.51
CA VAL A 64 2.04 -5.55 2.69
C VAL A 64 2.44 -5.47 1.23
N GLY A 65 2.69 -4.27 0.70
CA GLY A 65 3.18 -4.06 -0.66
C GLY A 65 4.57 -4.66 -0.87
N PHE A 66 5.47 -4.53 0.12
CA PHE A 66 6.77 -5.18 0.09
C PHE A 66 6.65 -6.71 0.02
N VAL A 67 5.88 -7.29 0.94
CA VAL A 67 5.72 -8.74 1.02
C VAL A 67 5.06 -9.28 -0.25
N SER A 68 3.97 -8.67 -0.71
CA SER A 68 3.26 -9.10 -1.93
C SER A 68 4.14 -8.99 -3.18
N GLY A 69 4.88 -7.89 -3.36
CA GLY A 69 5.80 -7.73 -4.48
C GLY A 69 6.97 -8.71 -4.43
N TRP A 70 7.50 -8.98 -3.25
CA TRP A 70 8.55 -9.98 -3.05
C TRP A 70 8.06 -11.40 -3.37
N ILE A 71 6.87 -11.78 -2.88
CA ILE A 71 6.25 -13.07 -3.18
C ILE A 71 5.99 -13.21 -4.68
N PHE A 72 5.38 -12.20 -5.30
CA PHE A 72 5.08 -12.20 -6.72
C PHE A 72 6.33 -12.41 -7.57
N ALA A 73 7.39 -11.63 -7.33
CA ALA A 73 8.64 -11.79 -8.05
C ALA A 73 9.26 -13.18 -7.86
N SER A 74 9.21 -13.70 -6.63
CA SER A 74 9.79 -15.02 -6.32
C SER A 74 9.02 -16.15 -7.02
N LEU A 75 7.69 -16.07 -7.04
CA LEU A 75 6.84 -17.04 -7.74
C LEU A 75 7.01 -16.93 -9.26
N TYR A 76 7.06 -15.72 -9.81
CA TYR A 76 7.30 -15.51 -11.24
C TYR A 76 8.62 -16.13 -11.69
N ASN A 77 9.70 -15.86 -10.96
CA ASN A 77 11.02 -16.42 -11.29
C ASN A 77 11.00 -17.95 -11.24
N LYS A 78 10.35 -18.55 -10.23
CA LYS A 78 10.23 -20.01 -10.10
C LYS A 78 9.42 -20.65 -11.22
N LEU A 79 8.40 -19.98 -11.73
CA LEU A 79 7.52 -20.51 -12.80
C LEU A 79 8.05 -20.22 -14.20
N ALA A 80 8.96 -19.26 -14.35
CA ALA A 80 9.59 -18.89 -15.61
C ALA A 80 10.93 -19.63 -15.87
N GLU A 81 11.35 -20.49 -14.93
CA GLU A 81 12.40 -21.50 -15.09
C GLU A 81 11.83 -22.77 -15.73
#